data_AF-A0A0N8PWG9-F1
#
_entry.id   AF-A0A0N8PWG9-F1
#
_cell.length_a   1.000
_cell.length_b   1.000
_cell.length_c   1.000
_cell.angle_alpha   90.00
_cell.angle_beta   90.00
_cell.angle_gamma   90.00
#
_symmetry.space_group_name_H-M   'P 1'
#
loop_
_entity.id
_entity.type
_entity.pdbx_description
1 polymer ?
#
loop_
_entity_poly.entity_id
_entity_poly.type
_entity_poly.pdbx_seq_one_letter_code
_entity_poly.pdbx_strand_id
1 'polypeptide(L)'
;MRFAFYKETNLKETPIGKTPKDWGIMRIGHIFTYVKGKKPSEMIEKRKEGYLPYLSTEYLRENKPTKFVKISKDVVLVDDDLILLWDGSNAGEFFLGKKGVLSSTMVKLQLKEKRYNKIFLFYLLKMKESYLKGQTKGTGIPHVDGSVFNNLILPLPLLHEQKVIVSILSTVDEAIQKTKEIIAKAERLKRGLMQELLTKGIGHKEFKDSEIGKIPKEWNIAELKDAILEVKSGFPCGKRDEDGILQLRMDNIEPEGWINTNAGVRIPIPEDVEEYILKPGDVLFNNTNSVDLIGKTAIFRGEFSRCVYSNHITRIRVNPNKAISEWLSYLLIRKWKLGVFKAICHRHVHQAGINNQDLLRLKIPLPSIPEQQKIAEVLSTVDKKLELERKRKEKLERIKRGLMNDLLTGKVRMKIYRKSGEIEPLLQKIKKRLEEVYGEKLKHVFLYGSFARGVATEDSDIDIAVVLDELINRAREIDRLQDVLYELELESGEVISVYPLSEEELENESWPLYHHIREGVKI
;
A
#
# COMPACT_ATOMS: atom_id res chain seq x y z
N MET A 1 -4.19 6.49 21.52
CA MET A 1 -4.79 7.82 21.28
C MET A 1 -6.23 7.58 20.91
N ARG A 2 -7.19 8.20 21.62
CA ARG A 2 -8.61 8.00 21.36
C ARG A 2 -9.09 9.14 20.47
N PHE A 3 -9.76 8.83 19.38
CA PHE A 3 -10.36 9.84 18.51
C PHE A 3 -11.65 9.33 17.88
N ALA A 4 -12.51 10.24 17.45
CA ALA A 4 -13.73 9.93 16.71
C ALA A 4 -13.78 10.71 15.40
N PHE A 5 -14.16 10.04 14.32
CA PHE A 5 -14.34 10.69 13.03
C PHE A 5 -15.64 11.49 12.99
N TYR A 6 -15.61 12.64 12.33
CA TYR A 6 -16.81 13.41 12.00
C TYR A 6 -16.65 14.03 10.60
N LYS A 7 -17.78 14.29 9.93
CA LYS A 7 -17.78 15.02 8.65
C LYS A 7 -17.65 16.51 8.95
N GLU A 8 -16.72 17.18 8.29
CA GLU A 8 -16.57 18.63 8.42
C GLU A 8 -17.70 19.34 7.68
N THR A 9 -18.29 20.34 8.33
CA THR A 9 -19.36 21.18 7.77
C THR A 9 -18.98 22.67 7.78
N ASN A 10 -18.01 23.06 8.61
CA ASN A 10 -17.55 24.43 8.74
C ASN A 10 -16.37 24.70 7.80
N LEU A 11 -16.70 25.05 6.55
CA LEU A 11 -15.73 25.21 5.47
C LEU A 11 -15.53 26.69 5.09
N LYS A 12 -14.36 27.01 4.52
CA LYS A 12 -14.03 28.27 3.81
C LYS A 12 -13.62 27.98 2.38
N GLU A 13 -13.90 28.92 1.48
CA GLU A 13 -13.39 28.90 0.12
C GLU A 13 -11.90 29.22 0.08
N THR A 14 -11.15 28.47 -0.72
CA THR A 14 -9.71 28.69 -0.93
C THR A 14 -9.34 28.38 -2.39
N PRO A 15 -8.14 28.78 -2.85
CA PRO A 15 -7.70 28.46 -4.21
C PRO A 15 -7.60 26.96 -4.53
N ILE A 16 -7.65 26.08 -3.53
CA ILE A 16 -7.64 24.62 -3.69
C ILE A 16 -9.01 23.97 -3.42
N GLY A 17 -10.07 24.79 -3.40
CA GLY A 17 -11.45 24.39 -3.07
C GLY A 17 -11.81 24.64 -1.62
N LYS A 18 -12.94 24.07 -1.18
CA LYS A 18 -13.42 24.19 0.20
C LYS A 18 -12.49 23.45 1.16
N THR A 19 -12.06 24.13 2.23
CA THR A 19 -11.24 23.56 3.32
C THR A 19 -11.81 23.94 4.68
N PRO A 20 -11.50 23.23 5.78
CA PRO A 20 -11.93 23.62 7.12
C PRO A 20 -11.48 25.04 7.48
N LYS A 21 -12.33 25.80 8.19
CA LYS A 21 -12.04 27.21 8.50
C LYS A 21 -10.74 27.42 9.29
N ASP A 22 -10.45 26.53 10.22
CA ASP A 22 -9.28 26.52 11.10
C ASP A 22 -8.00 26.04 10.40
N TRP A 23 -8.07 25.47 9.21
CA TRP A 23 -6.87 25.02 8.49
C TRP A 23 -6.09 26.18 7.90
N GLY A 24 -4.77 26.20 8.10
CA GLY A 24 -3.86 27.09 7.41
C GLY A 24 -3.73 26.73 5.93
N ILE A 25 -3.43 27.71 5.07
CA ILE A 25 -3.19 27.48 3.65
C ILE A 25 -1.85 28.11 3.30
N MET A 26 -0.92 27.32 2.74
CA MET A 26 0.43 27.81 2.46
C MET A 26 0.99 27.31 1.13
N ARG A 27 1.77 28.17 0.48
CA ARG A 27 2.52 27.79 -0.73
C ARG A 27 3.73 26.92 -0.36
N ILE A 28 4.02 25.91 -1.18
CA ILE A 28 5.17 25.01 -1.01
C ILE A 28 6.47 25.81 -0.87
N GLY A 29 6.65 26.88 -1.64
CA GLY A 29 7.86 27.72 -1.59
C GLY A 29 8.09 28.41 -0.23
N HIS A 30 7.07 28.51 0.63
CA HIS A 30 7.23 29.00 2.01
C HIS A 30 7.59 27.87 3.01
N ILE A 31 7.32 26.62 2.66
CA ILE A 31 7.61 25.45 3.49
C ILE A 31 9.01 24.90 3.18
N PHE A 32 9.38 24.86 1.91
CA PHE A 32 10.56 24.17 1.43
C PHE A 32 11.55 25.10 0.72
N THR A 33 12.83 24.80 0.88
CA THR A 33 13.86 25.03 -0.15
C THR A 33 14.21 23.68 -0.79
N TYR A 34 14.97 23.69 -1.88
CA TYR A 34 15.44 22.45 -2.48
C TYR A 34 16.87 22.53 -2.97
N VAL A 35 17.57 21.39 -2.92
CA VAL A 35 18.95 21.23 -3.37
C VAL A 35 19.00 20.12 -4.40
N LYS A 36 19.45 20.44 -5.62
CA LYS A 36 19.57 19.47 -6.71
C LYS A 36 20.73 18.51 -6.46
N GLY A 37 20.49 17.22 -6.70
CA GLY A 37 21.55 16.22 -6.68
C GLY A 37 22.62 16.50 -7.73
N LYS A 38 23.78 15.90 -7.56
CA LYS A 38 24.93 16.08 -8.45
C LYS A 38 25.35 14.73 -9.02
N LYS A 39 25.84 14.72 -10.26
CA LYS A 39 26.34 13.49 -10.88
C LYS A 39 27.65 13.11 -10.18
N PRO A 40 27.74 11.93 -9.54
CA PRO A 40 28.98 11.46 -8.94
C PRO A 40 30.08 11.28 -9.99
N SER A 41 31.34 11.50 -9.60
CA SER A 41 32.51 11.21 -10.43
C SER A 41 32.72 9.71 -10.64
N GLU A 42 32.39 8.90 -9.64
CA GLU A 42 32.53 7.44 -9.65
C GLU A 42 31.32 6.78 -8.97
N MET A 43 30.92 5.61 -9.49
CA MET A 43 29.93 4.73 -8.88
C MET A 43 30.44 3.29 -8.94
N ILE A 44 30.32 2.56 -7.83
CA ILE A 44 30.70 1.15 -7.74
C ILE A 44 29.46 0.28 -7.49
N GLU A 45 29.48 -0.98 -7.94
CA GLU A 45 28.35 -1.90 -7.76
C GLU A 45 28.39 -2.65 -6.42
N LYS A 46 29.59 -2.81 -5.85
CA LYS A 46 29.78 -3.51 -4.57
C LYS A 46 29.81 -2.54 -3.41
N ARG A 47 29.18 -2.92 -2.31
CA ARG A 47 29.24 -2.16 -1.06
C ARG A 47 30.69 -2.07 -0.58
N LYS A 48 31.12 -0.87 -0.21
CA LYS A 48 32.45 -0.57 0.33
C LYS A 48 32.32 0.41 1.48
N GLU A 49 33.23 0.34 2.44
CA GLU A 49 33.30 1.31 3.53
C GLU A 49 33.57 2.74 2.99
N GLY A 50 32.92 3.75 3.60
CA GLY A 50 32.97 5.14 3.14
C GLY A 50 32.10 5.44 1.91
N TYR A 51 31.31 4.47 1.43
CA TYR A 51 30.37 4.63 0.33
C TYR A 51 28.93 4.48 0.84
N LEU A 52 28.02 5.28 0.28
CA LEU A 52 26.58 5.19 0.53
C LEU A 52 25.82 4.79 -0.73
N PRO A 53 24.63 4.18 -0.60
CA PRO A 53 23.76 3.88 -1.73
C PRO A 53 23.50 5.11 -2.61
N TYR A 54 23.56 4.94 -3.92
CA TYR A 54 23.09 5.95 -4.87
C TYR A 54 21.57 5.90 -4.97
N LEU A 55 20.90 7.02 -4.68
CA LEU A 55 19.45 7.15 -4.68
C LEU A 55 18.93 7.37 -6.09
N SER A 56 18.87 6.27 -6.86
CA SER A 56 18.15 6.25 -8.14
C SER A 56 16.64 6.02 -7.93
N THR A 57 15.86 6.26 -8.98
CA THR A 57 14.41 5.97 -9.00
C THR A 57 14.12 4.51 -8.68
N GLU A 58 14.93 3.60 -9.21
CA GLU A 58 14.78 2.15 -9.02
C GLU A 58 15.04 1.79 -7.57
N TYR A 59 16.11 2.30 -6.96
CA TYR A 59 16.39 2.02 -5.54
C TYR A 59 15.26 2.55 -4.64
N LEU A 60 14.79 3.78 -4.85
CA LEU A 60 13.72 4.36 -4.02
C LEU A 60 12.39 3.60 -4.15
N ARG A 61 12.11 2.99 -5.31
CA ARG A 61 10.89 2.19 -5.55
C ARG A 61 11.01 0.75 -5.08
N GLU A 62 12.15 0.10 -5.34
CA GLU A 62 12.34 -1.34 -5.12
C GLU A 62 13.05 -1.67 -3.80
N ASN A 63 13.58 -0.66 -3.12
CA ASN A 63 14.36 -0.82 -1.89
C ASN A 63 15.58 -1.75 -2.05
N LYS A 64 16.17 -1.79 -3.24
CA LYS A 64 17.40 -2.56 -3.54
C LYS A 64 18.46 -1.65 -4.17
N PRO A 65 19.53 -1.30 -3.43
CA PRO A 65 20.58 -0.47 -4.00
C PRO A 65 21.48 -1.32 -4.92
N THR A 66 21.75 -0.80 -6.12
CA THR A 66 22.62 -1.45 -7.12
C THR A 66 23.95 -0.72 -7.29
N LYS A 67 24.02 0.54 -6.87
CA LYS A 67 25.20 1.39 -6.98
C LYS A 67 25.48 2.10 -5.67
N PHE A 68 26.76 2.36 -5.42
CA PHE A 68 27.27 3.03 -4.24
C PHE A 68 28.24 4.14 -4.65
N VAL A 69 28.22 5.24 -3.90
CA VAL A 69 28.99 6.45 -4.18
C VAL A 69 29.80 6.83 -2.95
N LYS A 70 31.08 7.21 -3.17
CA LYS A 70 31.96 7.69 -2.11
C LYS A 70 31.41 9.00 -1.53
N ILE A 71 31.38 9.10 -0.21
CA ILE A 71 30.97 10.34 0.45
C ILE A 71 32.02 11.43 0.16
N SER A 72 31.58 12.59 -0.32
CA SER A 72 32.42 13.77 -0.56
C SER A 72 31.60 15.07 -0.43
N LYS A 73 32.27 16.23 -0.51
CA LYS A 73 31.59 17.53 -0.52
C LYS A 73 30.84 17.82 -1.83
N ASP A 74 31.13 17.09 -2.89
CA ASP A 74 30.57 17.29 -4.22
C ASP A 74 29.27 16.53 -4.46
N VAL A 75 28.81 15.77 -3.48
CA VAL A 75 27.56 15.01 -3.55
C VAL A 75 26.53 15.56 -2.57
N VAL A 76 25.26 15.34 -2.86
CA VAL A 76 24.17 15.71 -1.97
C VAL A 76 23.75 14.48 -1.17
N LEU A 77 23.97 14.54 0.14
CA LEU A 77 23.51 13.52 1.06
C LEU A 77 22.04 13.72 1.39
N VAL A 78 21.32 12.61 1.50
CA VAL A 78 19.97 12.53 2.02
C VAL A 78 19.98 11.61 3.22
N ASP A 79 19.28 12.00 4.28
CA ASP A 79 19.00 11.16 5.44
C ASP A 79 17.57 11.42 5.91
N ASP A 80 16.66 10.53 5.50
CA ASP A 80 15.20 10.65 5.70
C ASP A 80 14.55 11.94 5.15
N ASP A 81 15.22 12.71 4.27
CA ASP A 81 14.63 13.91 3.66
C ASP A 81 13.53 13.58 2.64
N LEU A 82 12.68 14.55 2.29
CA LEU A 82 11.76 14.38 1.17
C LEU A 82 12.52 14.60 -0.14
N ILE A 83 12.24 13.76 -1.13
CA ILE A 83 12.86 13.83 -2.46
C ILE A 83 11.78 14.07 -3.50
N LEU A 84 12.08 14.90 -4.49
CA LEU A 84 11.27 15.08 -5.68
C LEU A 84 12.10 14.71 -6.92
N LEU A 85 11.57 13.82 -7.75
CA LEU A 85 12.10 13.57 -9.09
C LEU A 85 11.86 14.81 -9.95
N TRP A 86 12.94 15.48 -10.30
CA TRP A 86 12.92 16.79 -10.93
C TRP A 86 13.03 16.68 -12.45
N ASP A 87 13.76 15.68 -12.93
CA ASP A 87 14.01 15.41 -14.34
C ASP A 87 13.66 13.95 -14.68
N GLY A 88 13.10 13.71 -15.88
CA GLY A 88 12.86 12.38 -16.43
C GLY A 88 11.38 12.07 -16.69
N SER A 89 11.11 10.88 -17.23
CA SER A 89 9.77 10.47 -17.65
C SER A 89 8.70 10.47 -16.54
N ASN A 90 9.14 10.48 -15.28
CA ASN A 90 8.27 10.54 -14.10
C ASN A 90 8.47 11.81 -13.27
N ALA A 91 9.09 12.87 -13.84
CA ALA A 91 9.28 14.15 -13.18
C ALA A 91 7.98 14.64 -12.51
N GLY A 92 8.05 14.96 -11.22
CA GLY A 92 6.88 15.24 -10.38
C GLY A 92 6.57 14.19 -9.30
N GLU A 93 7.31 13.08 -9.27
CA GLU A 93 7.17 12.01 -8.25
C GLU A 93 7.93 12.32 -6.96
N PHE A 94 7.28 12.11 -5.82
CA PHE A 94 7.86 12.31 -4.48
C PHE A 94 8.20 10.98 -3.81
N PHE A 95 9.31 10.98 -3.08
CA PHE A 95 9.79 9.86 -2.28
C PHE A 95 10.11 10.30 -0.85
N LEU A 96 9.91 9.38 0.09
CA LEU A 96 10.61 9.42 1.37
C LEU A 96 12.06 8.98 1.11
N GLY A 97 12.99 9.89 1.36
CA GLY A 97 14.42 9.64 1.20
C GLY A 97 14.92 8.61 2.18
N LYS A 98 16.06 8.02 1.83
CA LYS A 98 16.81 7.07 2.65
C LYS A 98 18.24 7.57 2.75
N LYS A 99 18.96 7.11 3.75
CA LYS A 99 20.40 7.39 3.87
C LYS A 99 21.14 7.02 2.58
N GLY A 100 21.65 8.02 1.87
CA GLY A 100 22.22 7.83 0.54
C GLY A 100 22.71 9.11 -0.14
N VAL A 101 23.27 8.95 -1.33
CA VAL A 101 23.69 10.04 -2.22
C VAL A 101 22.62 10.28 -3.29
N LEU A 102 22.11 11.51 -3.37
CA LEU A 102 21.02 11.88 -4.26
C LEU A 102 21.42 11.90 -5.74
N SER A 103 20.58 11.33 -6.60
CA SER A 103 20.75 11.39 -8.05
C SER A 103 20.64 12.82 -8.61
N SER A 104 21.36 13.10 -9.70
CA SER A 104 21.35 14.40 -10.38
C SER A 104 20.02 14.78 -11.01
N THR A 105 19.11 13.80 -11.19
CA THR A 105 17.75 14.00 -11.74
C THR A 105 16.73 14.39 -10.65
N MET A 106 17.16 14.46 -9.39
CA MET A 106 16.29 14.67 -8.25
C MET A 106 16.71 15.90 -7.45
N VAL A 107 15.78 16.41 -6.65
CA VAL A 107 16.06 17.42 -5.62
C VAL A 107 15.72 16.88 -4.24
N LYS A 108 16.54 17.23 -3.25
CA LYS A 108 16.23 17.09 -1.84
C LYS A 108 15.42 18.31 -1.41
N LEU A 109 14.25 18.10 -0.82
CA LEU A 109 13.44 19.16 -0.23
C LEU A 109 13.84 19.35 1.23
N GLN A 110 14.23 20.57 1.59
CA GLN A 110 14.63 20.94 2.94
C GLN A 110 13.55 21.82 3.56
N LEU A 111 13.10 21.47 4.76
CA LEU A 111 12.16 22.29 5.50
C LEU A 111 12.82 23.59 5.94
N LYS A 112 12.18 24.72 5.67
CA LYS A 112 12.62 26.04 6.16
C LYS A 112 12.47 26.17 7.67
N GLU A 113 11.50 25.47 8.26
CA GLU A 113 11.22 25.47 9.68
C GLU A 113 11.03 24.05 10.22
N LYS A 114 11.46 23.80 11.46
CA LYS A 114 11.37 22.48 12.09
C LYS A 114 9.98 22.09 12.59
N ARG A 115 9.03 23.02 12.64
CA ARG A 115 7.67 22.79 13.17
C ARG A 115 6.80 21.87 12.31
N TYR A 116 7.15 21.68 11.03
CA TYR A 116 6.31 20.91 10.12
C TYR A 116 6.51 19.40 10.29
N ASN A 117 5.40 18.64 10.30
CA ASN A 117 5.47 17.19 10.26
C ASN A 117 5.84 16.71 8.83
N LYS A 118 7.09 16.28 8.66
CA LYS A 118 7.65 15.82 7.38
C LYS A 118 6.84 14.70 6.71
N ILE A 119 6.34 13.74 7.48
CA ILE A 119 5.57 12.60 6.94
C ILE A 119 4.18 13.07 6.51
N PHE A 120 3.56 13.96 7.27
CA PHE A 120 2.29 14.58 6.86
C PHE A 120 2.45 15.35 5.54
N LEU A 121 3.50 16.17 5.43
CA LEU A 121 3.82 16.88 4.21
C LEU A 121 4.08 15.93 3.04
N PHE A 122 4.76 14.80 3.26
CA PHE A 122 4.91 13.77 2.23
C PHE A 122 3.56 13.31 1.68
N TYR A 123 2.59 12.98 2.54
CA TYR A 123 1.26 12.58 2.09
C TYR A 123 0.53 13.67 1.29
N LEU A 124 0.66 14.93 1.69
CA LEU A 124 0.11 16.05 0.91
C LEU A 124 0.78 16.21 -0.45
N LEU A 125 2.11 16.09 -0.51
CA LEU A 125 2.87 16.15 -1.76
C LEU A 125 2.46 15.00 -2.70
N LYS A 126 2.22 13.79 -2.17
CA LYS A 126 1.71 12.65 -2.96
C LYS A 126 0.38 12.96 -3.64
N MET A 127 -0.50 13.78 -3.05
CA MET A 127 -1.73 14.21 -3.72
C MET A 127 -1.50 15.16 -4.90
N LYS A 128 -0.35 15.84 -4.95
CA LYS A 128 -0.01 16.81 -6.00
C LYS A 128 0.76 16.19 -7.17
N GLU A 129 1.17 14.93 -7.09
CA GLU A 129 1.98 14.26 -8.13
C GLU A 129 1.33 14.29 -9.50
N SER A 130 0.05 13.91 -9.60
CA SER A 130 -0.64 13.86 -10.89
C SER A 130 -0.71 15.23 -11.55
N TYR A 131 -0.93 16.27 -10.75
CA TYR A 131 -0.93 17.65 -11.23
C TYR A 131 0.48 18.06 -11.69
N LEU A 132 1.50 17.81 -10.87
CA LEU A 132 2.87 18.21 -11.17
C LEU A 132 3.42 17.50 -12.41
N LYS A 133 3.15 16.20 -12.57
CA LYS A 133 3.48 15.40 -13.76
C LYS A 133 2.82 15.95 -15.03
N GLY A 134 1.62 16.52 -14.93
CA GLY A 134 0.91 17.14 -16.05
C GLY A 134 1.36 18.57 -16.37
N GLN A 135 2.28 19.15 -15.59
CA GLN A 135 2.76 20.54 -15.73
C GLN A 135 4.28 20.59 -16.00
N THR A 136 4.88 19.48 -16.41
CA THR A 136 6.31 19.42 -16.72
C THR A 136 6.65 20.15 -18.03
N LYS A 137 7.87 20.68 -18.12
CA LYS A 137 8.44 21.25 -19.34
C LYS A 137 9.29 20.25 -20.10
N GLY A 138 9.38 20.40 -21.43
CA GLY A 138 10.24 19.59 -22.29
C GLY A 138 9.57 18.32 -22.82
N THR A 139 9.65 18.10 -24.13
CA THR A 139 9.00 16.97 -24.82
C THR A 139 9.81 15.67 -24.76
N GLY A 140 11.15 15.76 -24.68
CA GLY A 140 12.04 14.59 -24.60
C GLY A 140 12.34 14.14 -23.17
N ILE A 141 12.83 15.06 -22.33
CA ILE A 141 13.10 14.82 -20.91
C ILE A 141 12.22 15.78 -20.11
N PRO A 142 11.07 15.31 -19.60
CA PRO A 142 10.19 16.13 -18.79
C PRO A 142 10.92 16.67 -17.55
N HIS A 143 10.64 17.92 -17.21
CA HIS A 143 11.27 18.66 -16.11
C HIS A 143 10.20 19.33 -15.26
N VAL A 144 10.31 19.24 -13.93
CA VAL A 144 9.43 19.97 -13.02
C VAL A 144 9.72 21.47 -13.11
N ASP A 145 8.71 22.26 -13.47
CA ASP A 145 8.82 23.72 -13.40
C ASP A 145 8.88 24.18 -11.93
N GLY A 146 10.00 24.78 -11.53
CA GLY A 146 10.19 25.29 -10.18
C GLY A 146 9.19 26.38 -9.76
N SER A 147 8.71 27.20 -10.69
CA SER A 147 7.66 28.20 -10.42
C SER A 147 6.34 27.52 -10.12
N VAL A 148 5.97 26.50 -10.91
CA VAL A 148 4.76 25.70 -10.65
C VAL A 148 4.87 25.00 -9.29
N PHE A 149 6.00 24.34 -9.02
CA PHE A 149 6.25 23.67 -7.74
C PHE A 149 6.14 24.62 -6.54
N ASN A 150 6.81 25.77 -6.59
CA ASN A 150 6.81 26.73 -5.48
C ASN A 150 5.43 27.34 -5.22
N ASN A 151 4.60 27.48 -6.25
CA ASN A 151 3.26 28.05 -6.17
C ASN A 151 2.16 27.04 -5.80
N LEU A 152 2.47 25.74 -5.71
CA LEU A 152 1.52 24.75 -5.21
C LEU A 152 1.07 25.10 -3.79
N ILE A 153 -0.23 24.94 -3.55
CA ILE A 153 -0.86 25.27 -2.27
C ILE A 153 -1.16 23.99 -1.50
N LEU A 154 -0.74 23.98 -0.23
CA LEU A 154 -0.97 22.91 0.73
C LEU A 154 -1.90 23.36 1.87
N PRO A 155 -2.89 22.53 2.25
CA PRO A 155 -3.63 22.72 3.48
C PRO A 155 -2.83 22.24 4.69
N LEU A 156 -2.87 23.00 5.78
CA LEU A 156 -2.11 22.75 6.99
C LEU A 156 -3.03 22.75 8.22
N PRO A 157 -3.55 21.58 8.63
CA PRO A 157 -4.22 21.42 9.92
C PRO A 157 -3.29 21.69 11.10
N LEU A 158 -3.88 21.71 12.30
CA LEU A 158 -3.14 21.75 13.55
C LEU A 158 -2.21 20.53 13.71
N LEU A 159 -1.12 20.73 14.44
CA LEU A 159 -0.02 19.77 14.55
C LEU A 159 -0.46 18.43 15.15
N HIS A 160 -1.40 18.44 16.09
CA HIS A 160 -1.97 17.22 16.67
C HIS A 160 -2.77 16.41 15.63
N GLU A 161 -3.55 17.09 14.78
CA GLU A 161 -4.32 16.43 13.72
C GLU A 161 -3.38 15.84 12.66
N GLN A 162 -2.31 16.55 12.29
CA GLN A 162 -1.27 16.02 11.40
C GLN A 162 -0.70 14.70 11.92
N LYS A 163 -0.40 14.60 13.23
CA LYS A 163 0.13 13.38 13.85
C LYS A 163 -0.86 12.21 13.75
N VAL A 164 -2.15 12.45 13.96
CA VAL A 164 -3.18 11.40 13.85
C VAL A 164 -3.35 10.94 12.42
N ILE A 165 -3.44 11.86 11.46
CA ILE A 165 -3.52 11.53 10.03
C ILE A 165 -2.33 10.68 9.62
N VAL A 166 -1.11 11.07 10.02
CA VAL A 166 0.11 10.31 9.76
C VAL A 166 0.06 8.92 10.37
N SER A 167 -0.43 8.79 11.61
CA SER A 167 -0.56 7.49 12.27
C SER A 167 -1.49 6.55 11.50
N ILE A 168 -2.66 7.05 11.06
CA ILE A 168 -3.63 6.29 10.28
C ILE A 168 -3.05 5.87 8.92
N LEU A 169 -2.52 6.83 8.15
CA LEU A 169 -2.01 6.56 6.80
C LEU A 169 -0.77 5.67 6.82
N SER A 170 0.14 5.88 7.79
CA SER A 170 1.32 5.03 7.98
C SER A 170 0.95 3.60 8.31
N THR A 171 -0.10 3.38 9.12
CA THR A 171 -0.60 2.04 9.46
C THR A 171 -1.07 1.29 8.20
N VAL A 172 -1.78 1.98 7.30
CA VAL A 172 -2.23 1.39 6.04
C VAL A 172 -1.03 1.10 5.11
N ASP A 173 -0.06 2.00 5.06
CA ASP A 173 1.18 1.79 4.30
C ASP A 173 1.98 0.59 4.80
N GLU A 174 2.10 0.42 6.11
CA GLU A 174 2.74 -0.75 6.71
C GLU A 174 2.01 -2.05 6.33
N ALA A 175 0.67 -2.04 6.37
CA ALA A 175 -0.13 -3.19 5.94
C ALA A 175 0.06 -3.53 4.45
N ILE A 176 0.13 -2.52 3.58
CA ILE A 176 0.44 -2.70 2.15
C ILE A 176 1.84 -3.30 1.97
N GLN A 177 2.83 -2.77 2.68
CA GLN A 177 4.21 -3.24 2.61
C GLN A 177 4.35 -4.70 3.07
N LYS A 178 3.77 -5.05 4.23
CA LYS A 178 3.73 -6.44 4.72
C LYS A 178 3.05 -7.39 3.71
N THR A 179 1.96 -6.94 3.08
CA THR A 179 1.25 -7.74 2.06
C THR A 179 2.14 -7.97 0.83
N LYS A 180 2.85 -6.94 0.34
CA LYS A 180 3.83 -7.08 -0.76
C LYS A 180 4.93 -8.08 -0.43
N GLU A 181 5.44 -8.08 0.80
CA GLU A 181 6.45 -9.03 1.25
C GLU A 181 5.92 -10.46 1.33
N ILE A 182 4.68 -10.66 1.79
CA ILE A 182 4.01 -11.96 1.78
C ILE A 182 3.89 -12.50 0.35
N ILE A 183 3.44 -11.66 -0.59
CA ILE A 183 3.34 -12.02 -2.02
C ILE A 183 4.71 -12.46 -2.55
N ALA A 184 5.75 -11.64 -2.36
CA ALA A 184 7.10 -11.96 -2.85
C ALA A 184 7.66 -13.27 -2.26
N LYS A 185 7.42 -13.52 -0.96
CA LYS A 185 7.81 -14.78 -0.30
C LYS A 185 7.04 -15.98 -0.88
N ALA A 186 5.74 -15.84 -1.09
CA ALA A 186 4.90 -16.89 -1.65
C ALA A 186 5.25 -17.19 -3.12
N GLU A 187 5.60 -16.18 -3.92
CA GLU A 187 6.09 -16.38 -5.30
C GLU A 187 7.43 -17.15 -5.32
N ARG A 188 8.34 -16.81 -4.39
CA ARG A 188 9.60 -17.56 -4.23
C ARG A 188 9.35 -19.00 -3.81
N LEU A 189 8.43 -19.23 -2.86
CA LEU A 189 8.02 -20.58 -2.44
C LEU A 189 7.42 -21.36 -3.60
N LYS A 190 6.47 -20.78 -4.35
CA LYS A 190 5.87 -21.40 -5.54
C LYS A 190 6.96 -21.84 -6.52
N ARG A 191 7.92 -20.97 -6.83
CA ARG A 191 9.03 -21.30 -7.73
C ARG A 191 9.86 -22.49 -7.21
N GLY A 192 10.16 -22.52 -5.91
CA GLY A 192 10.85 -23.65 -5.27
C GLY A 192 10.07 -24.95 -5.36
N LEU A 193 8.78 -24.92 -5.00
CA LEU A 193 7.89 -26.07 -5.07
C LEU A 193 7.70 -26.59 -6.51
N MET A 194 7.53 -25.69 -7.48
CA MET A 194 7.47 -26.08 -8.89
C MET A 194 8.75 -26.78 -9.34
N GLN A 195 9.92 -26.29 -8.92
CA GLN A 195 11.19 -26.95 -9.22
C GLN A 195 11.24 -28.34 -8.58
N GLU A 196 10.93 -28.45 -7.31
CA GLU A 196 11.03 -29.69 -6.55
C GLU A 196 10.00 -30.73 -7.00
N LEU A 197 8.72 -30.38 -6.97
CA LEU A 197 7.61 -31.31 -7.23
C LEU A 197 7.57 -31.79 -8.69
N LEU A 198 7.85 -30.91 -9.66
CA LEU A 198 7.77 -31.28 -11.09
C LEU A 198 9.04 -31.98 -11.60
N THR A 199 10.08 -32.13 -10.76
CA THR A 199 11.31 -32.86 -11.15
C THR A 199 11.62 -34.03 -10.25
N LYS A 200 11.26 -33.96 -8.96
CA LYS A 200 11.55 -34.99 -7.96
C LYS A 200 10.31 -35.71 -7.44
N GLY A 201 9.11 -35.24 -7.77
CA GLY A 201 7.87 -35.82 -7.27
C GLY A 201 7.73 -35.71 -5.75
N ILE A 202 6.95 -36.61 -5.15
CA ILE A 202 6.64 -36.61 -3.72
C ILE A 202 7.12 -37.93 -3.09
N GLY A 203 8.08 -37.86 -2.18
CA GLY A 203 8.51 -39.01 -1.37
C GLY A 203 9.45 -40.01 -2.07
N HIS A 204 9.92 -39.70 -3.28
CA HIS A 204 10.86 -40.56 -4.01
C HIS A 204 12.26 -40.55 -3.39
N LYS A 205 12.87 -41.74 -3.28
CA LYS A 205 14.24 -41.93 -2.76
C LYS A 205 15.24 -42.32 -3.84
N GLU A 206 14.78 -43.03 -4.87
CA GLU A 206 15.61 -43.47 -5.98
C GLU A 206 15.35 -42.62 -7.23
N PHE A 207 16.43 -42.31 -7.96
CA PHE A 207 16.39 -41.45 -9.14
C PHE A 207 17.19 -42.07 -10.28
N LYS A 208 16.79 -41.77 -11.51
CA LYS A 208 17.49 -42.16 -12.75
C LYS A 208 17.81 -40.93 -13.58
N ASP A 209 18.93 -40.98 -14.30
CA ASP A 209 19.25 -39.98 -15.32
C ASP A 209 18.37 -40.19 -16.55
N SER A 210 18.05 -39.09 -17.22
CA SER A 210 17.13 -39.09 -18.37
C SER A 210 17.35 -37.88 -19.28
N GLU A 211 16.76 -37.90 -20.48
CA GLU A 211 16.86 -36.82 -21.47
C GLU A 211 16.33 -35.46 -20.95
N ILE A 212 15.45 -35.48 -19.96
CA ILE A 212 14.86 -34.28 -19.33
C ILE A 212 15.50 -33.96 -17.97
N GLY A 213 16.64 -34.58 -17.66
CA GLY A 213 17.36 -34.49 -16.41
C GLY A 213 17.04 -35.64 -15.44
N LYS A 214 17.54 -35.52 -14.22
CA LYS A 214 17.35 -36.54 -13.17
C LYS A 214 15.90 -36.56 -12.68
N ILE A 215 15.24 -37.70 -12.79
CA ILE A 215 13.83 -37.91 -12.42
C ILE A 215 13.69 -39.13 -11.49
N PRO A 216 12.58 -39.27 -10.73
CA PRO A 216 12.30 -40.47 -9.97
C PRO A 216 12.36 -41.73 -10.83
N LYS A 217 12.90 -42.80 -10.26
CA LYS A 217 13.07 -44.08 -10.97
C LYS A 217 11.73 -44.63 -11.49
N GLU A 218 10.66 -44.43 -10.73
CA GLU A 218 9.28 -44.85 -11.04
C GLU A 218 8.61 -44.02 -12.14
N TRP A 219 9.12 -42.83 -12.44
CA TRP A 219 8.51 -41.96 -13.45
C TRP A 219 8.86 -42.43 -14.86
N ASN A 220 7.87 -42.40 -15.75
CA ASN A 220 8.08 -42.63 -17.17
C ASN A 220 8.33 -41.31 -17.89
N ILE A 221 9.10 -41.35 -18.98
CA ILE A 221 9.18 -40.24 -19.94
C ILE A 221 8.20 -40.56 -21.06
N ALA A 222 7.36 -39.58 -21.38
CA ALA A 222 6.42 -39.66 -22.49
C ALA A 222 6.56 -38.43 -23.39
N GLU A 223 5.97 -38.48 -24.57
CA GLU A 223 5.71 -37.30 -25.37
C GLU A 223 4.39 -36.66 -24.96
N LEU A 224 4.23 -35.35 -25.17
CA LEU A 224 2.99 -34.66 -24.83
C LEU A 224 1.76 -35.32 -25.47
N LYS A 225 1.90 -35.82 -26.70
CA LYS A 225 0.85 -36.55 -27.42
C LYS A 225 0.29 -37.75 -26.65
N ASP A 226 1.08 -38.36 -25.76
CA ASP A 226 0.69 -39.56 -25.00
C ASP A 226 -0.19 -39.21 -23.77
N ALA A 227 -0.23 -37.93 -23.38
CA ALA A 227 -0.97 -37.43 -22.22
C ALA A 227 -2.27 -36.69 -22.58
N ILE A 228 -2.57 -36.52 -23.86
CA ILE A 228 -3.64 -35.64 -24.35
C ILE A 228 -4.57 -36.39 -25.31
N LEU A 229 -5.77 -35.83 -25.52
CA LEU A 229 -6.74 -36.28 -26.52
C LEU A 229 -6.57 -35.53 -27.84
N GLU A 230 -6.24 -34.24 -27.78
CA GLU A 230 -6.24 -33.38 -28.96
C GLU A 230 -5.36 -32.13 -28.75
N VAL A 231 -4.72 -31.66 -29.81
CA VAL A 231 -4.28 -30.25 -29.94
C VAL A 231 -5.00 -29.59 -31.11
N LYS A 232 -5.52 -28.38 -30.91
CA LYS A 232 -6.18 -27.62 -31.97
C LYS A 232 -5.77 -26.15 -31.91
N SER A 233 -5.15 -25.66 -32.98
CA SER A 233 -4.85 -24.24 -33.16
C SER A 233 -6.15 -23.45 -33.34
N GLY A 234 -6.22 -22.24 -32.80
CA GLY A 234 -7.37 -21.36 -33.02
C GLY A 234 -7.41 -20.79 -34.43
N PHE A 235 -8.31 -19.85 -34.66
CA PHE A 235 -8.49 -19.22 -35.98
C PHE A 235 -8.28 -17.70 -35.92
N PRO A 236 -7.80 -17.08 -37.02
CA PRO A 236 -7.64 -15.64 -37.07
C PRO A 236 -8.99 -14.94 -37.30
N CYS A 237 -9.24 -13.84 -36.59
CA CYS A 237 -10.33 -12.92 -36.93
C CYS A 237 -9.90 -11.49 -36.66
N GLY A 238 -9.97 -10.64 -37.69
CA GLY A 238 -9.68 -9.20 -37.62
C GLY A 238 -10.92 -8.32 -37.44
N LYS A 239 -12.13 -8.88 -37.62
CA LYS A 239 -13.40 -8.15 -37.44
C LYS A 239 -13.77 -8.08 -35.96
N ARG A 240 -14.50 -7.03 -35.58
CA ARG A 240 -15.08 -6.85 -34.25
C ARG A 240 -16.60 -6.82 -34.36
N ASP A 241 -17.25 -7.37 -33.36
CA ASP A 241 -18.71 -7.42 -33.25
C ASP A 241 -19.08 -7.45 -31.77
N GLU A 242 -19.77 -6.44 -31.26
CA GLU A 242 -20.11 -6.34 -29.83
C GLU A 242 -21.13 -7.40 -29.39
N ASP A 243 -22.01 -7.82 -30.31
CA ASP A 243 -23.00 -8.88 -30.08
C ASP A 243 -22.45 -10.28 -30.37
N GLY A 244 -21.23 -10.34 -30.89
CA GLY A 244 -20.52 -11.55 -31.25
C GLY A 244 -19.99 -12.37 -30.06
N ILE A 245 -19.19 -13.40 -30.38
CA ILE A 245 -18.58 -14.30 -29.40
C ILE A 245 -17.21 -13.78 -28.93
N LEU A 246 -16.90 -13.98 -27.65
CA LEU A 246 -15.59 -13.65 -27.10
C LEU A 246 -14.50 -14.58 -27.68
N GLN A 247 -13.47 -13.99 -28.27
CA GLN A 247 -12.25 -14.69 -28.70
C GLN A 247 -11.07 -14.30 -27.81
N LEU A 248 -10.50 -15.29 -27.13
CA LEU A 248 -9.27 -15.15 -26.36
C LEU A 248 -8.06 -14.97 -27.30
N ARG A 249 -7.19 -14.05 -26.95
CA ARG A 249 -5.97 -13.69 -27.69
C ARG A 249 -4.74 -13.83 -26.80
N MET A 250 -3.56 -13.64 -27.39
CA MET A 250 -2.27 -13.88 -26.72
C MET A 250 -2.04 -13.07 -25.41
N ASP A 251 -2.72 -11.93 -25.29
CA ASP A 251 -2.76 -11.03 -24.14
C ASP A 251 -3.67 -11.54 -23.01
N ASN A 252 -4.61 -12.44 -23.30
CA ASN A 252 -5.40 -13.12 -22.28
C ASN A 252 -4.60 -14.12 -21.45
N ILE A 253 -3.49 -14.65 -21.97
CA ILE A 253 -2.69 -15.68 -21.29
C ILE A 253 -1.68 -15.01 -20.36
N GLU A 254 -1.89 -15.12 -19.04
CA GLU A 254 -0.99 -14.54 -18.05
C GLU A 254 0.23 -15.46 -17.76
N PRO A 255 1.40 -14.89 -17.41
CA PRO A 255 2.60 -15.66 -17.04
C PRO A 255 2.41 -16.66 -15.89
N GLU A 256 1.40 -16.46 -15.05
CA GLU A 256 1.12 -17.25 -13.86
C GLU A 256 0.23 -18.48 -14.10
N GLY A 257 -0.36 -18.62 -15.30
CA GLY A 257 -1.28 -19.71 -15.62
C GLY A 257 -2.76 -19.35 -15.57
N TRP A 258 -3.08 -18.05 -15.52
CA TRP A 258 -4.44 -17.54 -15.44
C TRP A 258 -4.88 -16.90 -16.75
N ILE A 259 -6.20 -16.81 -16.93
CA ILE A 259 -6.81 -16.08 -18.02
C ILE A 259 -7.17 -14.69 -17.51
N ASN A 260 -6.62 -13.66 -18.14
CA ASN A 260 -7.04 -12.28 -17.90
C ASN A 260 -8.45 -12.10 -18.46
N THR A 261 -9.43 -11.93 -17.58
CA THR A 261 -10.85 -11.81 -17.93
C THR A 261 -11.26 -10.40 -18.36
N ASN A 262 -10.39 -9.40 -18.15
CA ASN A 262 -10.62 -8.02 -18.57
C ASN A 262 -10.09 -7.73 -19.97
N ALA A 263 -9.30 -8.66 -20.53
CA ALA A 263 -8.85 -8.62 -21.90
C ALA A 263 -9.77 -9.51 -22.75
N GLY A 264 -9.91 -9.21 -24.04
CA GLY A 264 -10.68 -10.04 -24.96
C GLY A 264 -11.40 -9.21 -26.01
N VAL A 265 -11.59 -9.82 -27.18
CA VAL A 265 -12.24 -9.17 -28.32
C VAL A 265 -13.43 -10.00 -28.72
N ARG A 266 -14.59 -9.37 -28.86
CA ARG A 266 -15.76 -10.02 -29.44
C ARG A 266 -15.71 -9.96 -30.97
N ILE A 267 -16.04 -11.07 -31.60
CA ILE A 267 -15.95 -11.28 -33.04
C ILE A 267 -17.26 -11.85 -33.58
N PRO A 268 -17.57 -11.68 -34.87
CA PRO A 268 -18.70 -12.38 -35.49
C PRO A 268 -18.60 -13.88 -35.22
N ILE A 269 -19.74 -14.53 -34.99
CA ILE A 269 -19.81 -15.97 -34.72
C ILE A 269 -19.50 -16.72 -36.02
N PRO A 270 -18.40 -17.50 -36.10
CA PRO A 270 -18.09 -18.27 -37.29
C PRO A 270 -18.99 -19.51 -37.41
N GLU A 271 -19.14 -20.05 -38.60
CA GLU A 271 -19.99 -21.23 -38.86
C GLU A 271 -19.51 -22.48 -38.09
N ASP A 272 -18.19 -22.65 -37.95
CA ASP A 272 -17.51 -23.75 -37.27
C ASP A 272 -17.22 -23.48 -35.77
N VAL A 273 -17.93 -22.51 -35.16
CA VAL A 273 -17.68 -22.05 -33.79
C VAL A 273 -17.59 -23.16 -32.75
N GLU A 274 -18.42 -24.20 -32.89
CA GLU A 274 -18.50 -25.32 -31.93
C GLU A 274 -17.19 -26.10 -31.81
N GLU A 275 -16.37 -26.12 -32.86
CA GLU A 275 -15.07 -26.79 -32.81
C GLU A 275 -14.05 -26.07 -31.92
N TYR A 276 -14.26 -24.77 -31.71
CA TYR A 276 -13.35 -23.86 -31.01
C TYR A 276 -13.84 -23.46 -29.62
N ILE A 277 -15.02 -23.92 -29.19
CA ILE A 277 -15.51 -23.66 -27.84
C ILE A 277 -14.56 -24.28 -26.81
N LEU A 278 -14.13 -23.44 -25.86
CA LEU A 278 -13.34 -23.86 -24.71
C LEU A 278 -14.20 -24.55 -23.65
N LYS A 279 -13.66 -25.59 -23.05
CA LYS A 279 -14.27 -26.35 -21.96
C LYS A 279 -13.38 -26.29 -20.71
N PRO A 280 -13.95 -26.25 -19.50
CA PRO A 280 -13.17 -26.32 -18.28
C PRO A 280 -12.16 -27.49 -18.31
N GLY A 281 -10.91 -27.20 -17.99
CA GLY A 281 -9.80 -28.15 -18.07
C GLY A 281 -9.01 -28.11 -19.38
N ASP A 282 -9.46 -27.37 -20.40
CA ASP A 282 -8.65 -27.12 -21.59
C ASP A 282 -7.41 -26.27 -21.22
N VAL A 283 -6.24 -26.70 -21.66
CA VAL A 283 -4.97 -25.99 -21.45
C VAL A 283 -4.65 -25.17 -22.70
N LEU A 284 -4.49 -23.87 -22.54
CA LEU A 284 -4.21 -22.91 -23.60
C LEU A 284 -2.71 -22.64 -23.68
N PHE A 285 -2.11 -22.95 -24.83
CA PHE A 285 -0.69 -22.74 -25.10
C PHE A 285 -0.51 -21.63 -26.13
N ASN A 286 0.26 -20.60 -25.79
CA ASN A 286 0.57 -19.52 -26.72
C ASN A 286 1.59 -20.02 -27.76
N ASN A 287 1.11 -20.30 -28.97
CA ASN A 287 1.91 -20.93 -30.02
C ASN A 287 2.69 -19.93 -30.87
N THR A 288 2.31 -18.64 -30.85
CA THR A 288 2.89 -17.60 -31.70
C THR A 288 2.95 -16.27 -30.96
N ASN A 289 4.16 -15.76 -30.69
CA ASN A 289 4.39 -14.49 -29.98
C ASN A 289 5.81 -13.97 -30.21
N SER A 290 6.25 -12.95 -29.47
CA SER A 290 7.68 -12.67 -29.32
C SER A 290 8.41 -13.85 -28.67
N VAL A 291 9.71 -13.97 -28.93
CA VAL A 291 10.56 -15.08 -28.49
C VAL A 291 10.52 -15.29 -26.97
N ASP A 292 10.35 -14.23 -26.18
CA ASP A 292 10.29 -14.33 -24.71
C ASP A 292 8.90 -14.69 -24.17
N LEU A 293 7.84 -14.51 -24.98
CA LEU A 293 6.44 -14.73 -24.57
C LEU A 293 5.82 -15.99 -25.19
N ILE A 294 6.48 -16.61 -26.16
CA ILE A 294 6.02 -17.86 -26.77
C ILE A 294 6.03 -19.00 -25.74
N GLY A 295 4.96 -19.80 -25.72
CA GLY A 295 4.78 -20.91 -24.79
C GLY A 295 4.22 -20.53 -23.42
N LYS A 296 3.86 -19.26 -23.19
CA LYS A 296 2.96 -18.90 -22.09
C LYS A 296 1.74 -19.82 -22.11
N THR A 297 1.38 -20.35 -20.95
CA THR A 297 0.33 -21.35 -20.80
C THR A 297 -0.65 -20.90 -19.73
N ALA A 298 -1.94 -21.12 -19.95
CA ALA A 298 -2.99 -20.99 -18.94
C ALA A 298 -3.96 -22.17 -19.01
N ILE A 299 -4.72 -22.41 -17.95
CA ILE A 299 -5.82 -23.37 -17.95
C ILE A 299 -7.13 -22.60 -17.92
N PHE A 300 -8.08 -23.01 -18.77
CA PHE A 300 -9.44 -22.49 -18.77
C PHE A 300 -10.26 -23.21 -17.70
N ARG A 301 -10.77 -22.48 -16.71
CA ARG A 301 -11.55 -22.98 -15.58
C ARG A 301 -13.04 -22.68 -15.70
N GLY A 302 -13.47 -22.15 -16.85
CA GLY A 302 -14.84 -21.69 -17.05
C GLY A 302 -15.02 -20.21 -16.69
N GLU A 303 -13.97 -19.41 -16.88
CA GLU A 303 -14.00 -17.95 -16.67
C GLU A 303 -15.08 -17.27 -17.53
N PHE A 304 -15.45 -17.90 -18.65
CA PHE A 304 -16.52 -17.46 -19.55
C PHE A 304 -17.47 -18.63 -19.82
N SER A 305 -18.76 -18.35 -19.95
CA SER A 305 -19.76 -19.37 -20.28
C SER A 305 -19.58 -19.94 -21.69
N ARG A 306 -19.18 -19.09 -22.65
CA ARG A 306 -18.95 -19.47 -24.04
C ARG A 306 -17.89 -18.56 -24.67
N CYS A 307 -16.74 -19.12 -25.04
CA CYS A 307 -15.68 -18.39 -25.72
C CYS A 307 -14.84 -19.30 -26.62
N VAL A 308 -14.21 -18.66 -27.61
CA VAL A 308 -13.28 -19.27 -28.57
C VAL A 308 -11.89 -18.66 -28.40
N TYR A 309 -10.92 -19.06 -29.23
CA TYR A 309 -9.53 -18.61 -29.12
C TYR A 309 -8.90 -18.36 -30.49
N SER A 310 -7.99 -17.40 -30.54
CA SER A 310 -7.31 -16.97 -31.78
C SER A 310 -6.24 -17.94 -32.25
N ASN A 311 -5.80 -17.79 -33.49
CA ASN A 311 -4.70 -18.56 -34.11
C ASN A 311 -3.37 -18.52 -33.36
N HIS A 312 -3.15 -17.54 -32.48
CA HIS A 312 -1.97 -17.45 -31.61
C HIS A 312 -2.03 -18.37 -30.38
N ILE A 313 -3.12 -19.12 -30.22
CA ILE A 313 -3.35 -20.06 -29.12
C ILE A 313 -3.61 -21.44 -29.71
N THR A 314 -2.91 -22.43 -29.19
CA THR A 314 -3.23 -23.86 -29.36
C THR A 314 -3.93 -24.36 -28.09
N ARG A 315 -5.14 -24.87 -28.25
CA ARG A 315 -5.85 -25.62 -27.20
C ARG A 315 -5.26 -27.02 -27.10
N ILE A 316 -4.96 -27.44 -25.89
CA ILE A 316 -4.54 -28.79 -25.53
C ILE A 316 -5.65 -29.40 -24.66
N ARG A 317 -6.31 -30.45 -25.17
CA ARG A 317 -7.34 -31.17 -24.42
C ARG A 317 -6.70 -32.41 -23.79
N VAL A 318 -6.63 -32.42 -22.46
CA VAL A 318 -5.90 -33.45 -21.71
C VAL A 318 -6.70 -34.76 -21.67
N ASN A 319 -6.01 -35.90 -21.71
CA ASN A 319 -6.64 -37.20 -21.51
C ASN A 319 -6.75 -37.48 -20.01
N PRO A 320 -7.96 -37.47 -19.42
CA PRO A 320 -8.12 -37.60 -17.97
C PRO A 320 -7.63 -38.96 -17.42
N ASN A 321 -7.50 -39.98 -18.28
CA ASN A 321 -6.96 -41.29 -17.89
C ASN A 321 -5.42 -41.32 -17.83
N LYS A 322 -4.75 -40.26 -18.32
CA LYS A 322 -3.29 -40.21 -18.44
C LYS A 322 -2.69 -39.00 -17.74
N ALA A 323 -3.38 -37.87 -17.72
CA ALA A 323 -2.89 -36.68 -17.04
C ALA A 323 -3.98 -35.80 -16.42
N ILE A 324 -3.57 -34.99 -15.44
CA ILE A 324 -4.35 -33.92 -14.82
C ILE A 324 -4.01 -32.58 -15.50
N SER A 325 -5.03 -31.83 -15.93
CA SER A 325 -4.86 -30.56 -16.65
C SER A 325 -4.05 -29.52 -15.89
N GLU A 326 -4.31 -29.36 -14.59
CA GLU A 326 -3.60 -28.42 -13.73
C GLU A 326 -2.11 -28.77 -13.62
N TRP A 327 -1.80 -30.06 -13.41
CA TRP A 327 -0.43 -30.55 -13.37
C TRP A 327 0.30 -30.27 -14.70
N LEU A 328 -0.35 -30.57 -15.83
CA LEU A 328 0.21 -30.31 -17.15
C LEU A 328 0.46 -28.81 -17.35
N SER A 329 -0.49 -27.96 -16.93
CA SER A 329 -0.33 -26.50 -17.02
C SER A 329 0.90 -26.03 -16.22
N TYR A 330 1.10 -26.52 -15.00
CA TYR A 330 2.27 -26.18 -14.18
C TYR A 330 3.58 -26.64 -14.81
N LEU A 331 3.58 -27.85 -15.40
CA LEU A 331 4.74 -28.38 -16.12
C LEU A 331 5.10 -27.50 -17.32
N LEU A 332 4.11 -27.11 -18.14
CA LEU A 332 4.33 -26.24 -19.30
C LEU A 332 4.79 -24.84 -18.87
N ILE A 333 4.18 -24.24 -17.84
CA ILE A 333 4.63 -22.96 -17.27
C ILE A 333 6.08 -23.05 -16.79
N ARG A 334 6.47 -24.15 -16.14
CA ARG A 334 7.87 -24.36 -15.73
C ARG A 334 8.80 -24.43 -16.95
N LYS A 335 8.44 -25.20 -17.98
CA LYS A 335 9.23 -25.31 -19.22
C LYS A 335 9.37 -23.95 -19.91
N TRP A 336 8.32 -23.14 -19.92
CA TRP A 336 8.37 -21.76 -20.41
C TRP A 336 9.36 -20.90 -19.62
N LYS A 337 9.28 -20.92 -18.29
CA LYS A 337 10.20 -20.16 -17.40
C LYS A 337 11.67 -20.59 -17.51
N LEU A 338 11.93 -21.83 -17.93
CA LEU A 338 13.28 -22.34 -18.20
C LEU A 338 13.77 -22.04 -19.63
N GLY A 339 12.95 -21.40 -20.46
CA GLY A 339 13.32 -21.07 -21.84
C GLY A 339 13.26 -22.26 -22.80
N VAL A 340 12.59 -23.36 -22.45
CA VAL A 340 12.47 -24.55 -23.33
C VAL A 340 11.81 -24.17 -24.65
N PHE A 341 10.70 -23.44 -24.60
CA PHE A 341 9.97 -23.02 -25.80
C PHE A 341 10.76 -21.99 -26.63
N LYS A 342 11.50 -21.11 -25.95
CA LYS A 342 12.45 -20.20 -26.62
C LYS A 342 13.55 -20.95 -27.38
N ALA A 343 14.00 -22.09 -26.87
CA ALA A 343 15.05 -22.89 -27.49
C ALA A 343 14.55 -23.68 -28.72
N ILE A 344 13.30 -24.11 -28.74
CA ILE A 344 12.73 -24.94 -29.83
C ILE A 344 11.86 -24.18 -30.82
N CYS A 345 11.64 -22.87 -30.61
CA CYS A 345 10.78 -22.08 -31.50
C CYS A 345 11.39 -21.82 -32.88
N HIS A 346 10.51 -21.70 -33.88
CA HIS A 346 10.85 -21.23 -35.22
C HIS A 346 10.77 -19.71 -35.24
N ARG A 347 11.87 -19.06 -35.63
CA ARG A 347 11.93 -17.59 -35.66
C ARG A 347 11.45 -17.09 -37.03
N HIS A 348 10.58 -16.10 -36.99
CA HIS A 348 10.08 -15.35 -38.14
C HIS A 348 10.38 -13.84 -37.94
N VAL A 349 10.16 -13.04 -38.98
CA VAL A 349 10.34 -11.58 -38.87
C VAL A 349 9.33 -11.03 -37.86
N HIS A 350 9.84 -10.46 -36.75
CA HIS A 350 9.07 -9.93 -35.62
C HIS A 350 8.22 -10.91 -34.78
N GLN A 351 8.23 -12.22 -35.07
CA GLN A 351 7.48 -13.23 -34.31
C GLN A 351 8.24 -14.55 -34.23
N ALA A 352 7.83 -15.43 -33.31
CA ALA A 352 8.27 -16.80 -33.22
C ALA A 352 7.05 -17.71 -33.11
N GLY A 353 7.17 -18.94 -33.63
CA GLY A 353 6.12 -19.94 -33.65
C GLY A 353 6.58 -21.31 -33.13
N ILE A 354 5.68 -22.08 -32.54
CA ILE A 354 5.83 -23.51 -32.28
C ILE A 354 4.66 -24.19 -32.95
N ASN A 355 4.96 -25.04 -33.93
CA ASN A 355 3.92 -25.81 -34.61
C ASN A 355 3.41 -26.96 -33.72
N ASN A 356 2.27 -27.53 -34.09
CA ASN A 356 1.65 -28.60 -33.30
C ASN A 356 2.51 -29.87 -33.26
N GLN A 357 3.31 -30.17 -34.28
CA GLN A 357 4.15 -31.38 -34.28
C GLN A 357 5.28 -31.28 -33.26
N ASP A 358 5.93 -30.13 -33.14
CA ASP A 358 6.98 -29.88 -32.15
C ASP A 358 6.41 -29.89 -30.73
N LEU A 359 5.21 -29.31 -30.56
CA LEU A 359 4.50 -29.35 -29.29
C LEU A 359 4.14 -30.79 -28.89
N LEU A 360 3.63 -31.60 -29.83
CA LEU A 360 3.27 -33.00 -29.60
C LEU A 360 4.47 -33.88 -29.22
N ARG A 361 5.65 -33.61 -29.78
CA ARG A 361 6.91 -34.34 -29.50
C ARG A 361 7.61 -33.90 -28.22
N LEU A 362 7.08 -32.89 -27.52
CA LEU A 362 7.67 -32.38 -26.28
C LEU A 362 7.78 -33.50 -25.24
N LYS A 363 9.01 -33.83 -24.83
CA LYS A 363 9.25 -34.79 -23.75
C LYS A 363 8.77 -34.25 -22.40
N ILE A 364 7.99 -35.04 -21.68
CA ILE A 364 7.42 -34.74 -20.37
C ILE A 364 7.67 -35.89 -19.40
N PRO A 365 7.90 -35.62 -18.10
CA PRO A 365 7.77 -36.65 -17.08
C PRO A 365 6.28 -37.00 -16.96
N LEU A 366 5.94 -38.29 -16.82
CA LEU A 366 4.57 -38.74 -16.68
C LEU A 366 4.42 -39.61 -15.41
N PRO A 367 4.28 -38.98 -14.23
CA PRO A 367 3.99 -39.69 -12.98
C PRO A 367 2.61 -40.35 -12.99
N SER A 368 2.33 -41.16 -11.97
CA SER A 368 0.99 -41.69 -11.74
C SER A 368 -0.06 -40.58 -11.53
N ILE A 369 -1.31 -40.82 -11.92
CA ILE A 369 -2.43 -39.88 -11.73
C ILE A 369 -2.55 -39.40 -10.27
N PRO A 370 -2.49 -40.29 -9.25
CA PRO A 370 -2.57 -39.84 -7.85
C PRO A 370 -1.45 -38.87 -7.46
N GLU A 371 -0.24 -39.06 -7.99
CA GLU A 371 0.87 -38.15 -7.73
C GLU A 371 0.71 -36.82 -8.47
N GLN A 372 0.28 -36.85 -9.74
CA GLN A 372 -0.04 -35.63 -10.49
C GLN A 372 -1.08 -34.77 -9.76
N GLN A 373 -2.13 -35.39 -9.25
CA GLN A 373 -3.20 -34.72 -8.50
C GLN A 373 -2.66 -34.06 -7.22
N LYS A 374 -1.83 -34.76 -6.43
CA LYS A 374 -1.19 -34.20 -5.24
C LYS A 374 -0.29 -33.02 -5.57
N ILE A 375 0.52 -33.12 -6.64
CA ILE A 375 1.39 -32.02 -7.08
C ILE A 375 0.54 -30.80 -7.48
N ALA A 376 -0.51 -31.01 -8.27
CA ALA A 376 -1.42 -29.95 -8.69
C ALA A 376 -2.13 -29.30 -7.50
N GLU A 377 -2.57 -30.09 -6.52
CA GLU A 377 -3.24 -29.61 -5.31
C GLU A 377 -2.31 -28.70 -4.48
N VAL A 378 -1.06 -29.14 -4.24
CA VAL A 378 -0.07 -28.34 -3.50
C VAL A 378 0.20 -27.01 -4.21
N LEU A 379 0.45 -27.03 -5.52
CA LEU A 379 0.74 -25.82 -6.29
C LEU A 379 -0.47 -24.89 -6.38
N SER A 380 -1.67 -25.43 -6.59
CA SER A 380 -2.90 -24.65 -6.65
C SER A 380 -3.26 -23.99 -5.31
N THR A 381 -2.93 -24.63 -4.19
CA THR A 381 -3.11 -24.05 -2.85
C THR A 381 -2.26 -22.80 -2.67
N VAL A 382 -1.01 -22.83 -3.13
CA VAL A 382 -0.13 -21.65 -3.10
C VAL A 382 -0.66 -20.55 -4.01
N ASP A 383 -1.18 -20.90 -5.19
CA ASP A 383 -1.77 -19.93 -6.12
C ASP A 383 -3.03 -19.25 -5.58
N LYS A 384 -3.95 -20.00 -4.98
CA LYS A 384 -5.13 -19.45 -4.31
C LYS A 384 -4.73 -18.44 -3.23
N LYS A 385 -3.68 -18.76 -2.45
CA LYS A 385 -3.16 -17.85 -1.43
C LYS A 385 -2.54 -16.59 -2.04
N LEU A 386 -1.79 -16.71 -3.13
CA LEU A 386 -1.23 -15.56 -3.86
C LEU A 386 -2.33 -14.64 -4.39
N GLU A 387 -3.39 -15.20 -4.97
CA GLU A 387 -4.53 -14.43 -5.47
C GLU A 387 -5.23 -13.65 -4.35
N LEU A 388 -5.47 -14.30 -3.21
CA LEU A 388 -6.09 -13.65 -2.04
C LEU A 388 -5.25 -12.47 -1.54
N GLU A 389 -3.93 -12.63 -1.44
CA GLU A 389 -3.04 -11.55 -0.98
C GLU A 389 -2.94 -10.41 -2.01
N ARG A 390 -2.96 -10.72 -3.32
CA ARG A 390 -3.04 -9.70 -4.38
C ARG A 390 -4.33 -8.87 -4.27
N LYS A 391 -5.48 -9.53 -4.11
CA LYS A 391 -6.79 -8.87 -3.87
C LYS A 391 -6.78 -8.04 -2.58
N ARG A 392 -6.16 -8.54 -1.51
CA ARG A 392 -5.99 -7.80 -0.25
C ARG A 392 -5.17 -6.52 -0.46
N LYS A 393 -4.05 -6.61 -1.19
CA LYS A 393 -3.21 -5.45 -1.53
C LYS A 393 -4.01 -4.40 -2.29
N GLU A 394 -4.75 -4.78 -3.34
CA GLU A 394 -5.59 -3.86 -4.11
C GLU A 394 -6.67 -3.19 -3.25
N LYS A 395 -7.30 -3.94 -2.33
CA LYS A 395 -8.26 -3.38 -1.36
C LYS A 395 -7.60 -2.35 -0.44
N LEU A 396 -6.42 -2.65 0.10
CA LEU A 396 -5.68 -1.72 0.96
C LEU A 396 -5.26 -0.45 0.21
N GLU A 397 -4.81 -0.58 -1.05
CA GLU A 397 -4.46 0.57 -1.89
C GLU A 397 -5.68 1.46 -2.20
N ARG A 398 -6.87 0.87 -2.41
CA ARG A 398 -8.13 1.62 -2.51
C ARG A 398 -8.50 2.34 -1.21
N ILE A 399 -8.40 1.65 -0.07
CA ILE A 399 -8.65 2.24 1.26
C ILE A 399 -7.70 3.42 1.49
N LYS A 400 -6.40 3.24 1.22
CA LYS A 400 -5.41 4.32 1.34
C LYS A 400 -5.82 5.55 0.53
N ARG A 401 -6.22 5.35 -0.73
CA ARG A 401 -6.64 6.45 -1.61
C ARG A 401 -7.87 7.19 -1.05
N GLY A 402 -8.86 6.45 -0.56
CA GLY A 402 -10.04 7.02 0.11
C GLY A 402 -9.67 7.83 1.34
N LEU A 403 -8.89 7.26 2.25
CA LEU A 403 -8.43 7.93 3.46
C LEU A 403 -7.58 9.17 3.17
N MET A 404 -6.69 9.11 2.17
CA MET A 404 -5.93 10.29 1.75
C MET A 404 -6.86 11.40 1.26
N ASN A 405 -7.85 11.08 0.41
CA ASN A 405 -8.82 12.08 -0.02
C ASN A 405 -9.62 12.64 1.17
N ASP A 406 -10.10 11.81 2.08
CA ASP A 406 -10.99 12.25 3.15
C ASP A 406 -10.25 13.07 4.21
N LEU A 407 -9.08 12.59 4.66
CA LEU A 407 -8.32 13.18 5.76
C LEU A 407 -7.47 14.37 5.33
N LEU A 408 -6.85 14.34 4.15
CA LEU A 408 -5.94 15.41 3.71
C LEU A 408 -6.65 16.60 3.05
N THR A 409 -7.95 16.45 2.74
CA THR A 409 -8.80 17.57 2.29
C THR A 409 -9.69 18.13 3.39
N GLY A 410 -9.71 17.48 4.56
CA GLY A 410 -10.55 17.88 5.69
C GLY A 410 -12.02 17.54 5.52
N LYS A 411 -12.42 16.74 4.52
CA LYS A 411 -13.80 16.24 4.38
C LYS A 411 -14.24 15.44 5.60
N VAL A 412 -13.32 14.64 6.13
CA VAL A 412 -13.47 13.91 7.39
C VAL A 412 -12.37 14.36 8.32
N ARG A 413 -12.75 14.71 9.55
CA ARG A 413 -11.85 15.16 10.60
C ARG A 413 -11.98 14.29 11.83
N MET A 414 -11.09 14.51 12.80
CA MET A 414 -11.02 13.72 14.02
C MET A 414 -11.18 14.64 15.23
N LYS A 415 -12.10 14.28 16.14
CA LYS A 415 -12.07 14.80 17.51
C LYS A 415 -11.05 13.97 18.27
N ILE A 416 -9.98 14.60 18.74
CA ILE A 416 -8.88 13.93 19.42
C ILE A 416 -9.07 14.14 20.91
N TYR A 417 -9.26 13.04 21.63
CA TYR A 417 -9.51 13.07 23.05
C TYR A 417 -8.20 12.94 23.82
N ARG A 418 -8.02 13.82 24.80
CA ARG A 418 -6.92 13.79 25.76
C ARG A 418 -7.09 12.58 26.68
N LYS A 419 -5.97 12.03 27.16
CA LYS A 419 -6.04 10.94 28.13
C LYS A 419 -6.25 11.52 29.52
N SER A 420 -7.17 10.95 30.31
CA SER A 420 -7.44 11.42 31.67
C SER A 420 -6.18 11.47 32.56
N GLY A 421 -5.23 10.54 32.38
CA GLY A 421 -3.98 10.52 33.15
C GLY A 421 -2.92 11.54 32.71
N GLU A 422 -3.13 12.33 31.65
CA GLU A 422 -2.16 13.37 31.22
C GLU A 422 -2.09 14.53 32.20
N ILE A 423 -3.21 14.86 32.86
CA ILE A 423 -3.30 16.01 33.78
C ILE A 423 -3.12 15.64 35.26
N GLU A 424 -2.98 14.35 35.58
CA GLU A 424 -2.86 13.86 36.95
C GLU A 424 -1.78 14.59 37.79
N PRO A 425 -0.55 14.83 37.26
CA PRO A 425 0.46 15.57 38.02
C PRO A 425 0.06 17.02 38.30
N LEU A 426 -0.70 17.66 37.39
CA LEU A 426 -1.21 19.01 37.57
C LEU A 426 -2.34 19.03 38.61
N LEU A 427 -3.26 18.06 38.57
CA LEU A 427 -4.33 17.92 39.57
C LEU A 427 -3.77 17.79 40.99
N GLN A 428 -2.69 17.02 41.17
CA GLN A 428 -1.99 16.92 42.46
C GLN A 428 -1.38 18.25 42.91
N LYS A 429 -0.76 19.01 41.99
CA LYS A 429 -0.25 20.35 42.29
C LYS A 429 -1.36 21.33 42.67
N ILE A 430 -2.49 21.32 41.95
CA ILE A 430 -3.66 22.15 42.22
C ILE A 430 -4.17 21.84 43.63
N LYS A 431 -4.44 20.57 43.94
CA LYS A 431 -4.91 20.16 45.26
C LYS A 431 -3.99 20.64 46.38
N LYS A 432 -2.69 20.39 46.25
CA LYS A 432 -1.70 20.80 47.26
C LYS A 432 -1.70 22.32 47.46
N ARG A 433 -1.76 23.09 46.37
CA ARG A 433 -1.80 24.57 46.45
C ARG A 433 -3.09 25.05 47.13
N LEU A 434 -4.23 24.41 46.85
CA LEU A 434 -5.49 24.74 47.52
C LEU A 434 -5.46 24.38 49.01
N GLU A 435 -4.88 23.23 49.37
CA GLU A 435 -4.68 22.82 50.77
C GLU A 435 -3.81 23.84 51.54
N GLU A 436 -2.74 24.36 50.91
CA GLU A 436 -1.86 25.39 51.48
C GLU A 436 -2.59 26.73 51.70
N VAL A 437 -3.53 27.10 50.83
CA VAL A 437 -4.23 28.40 50.88
C VAL A 437 -5.45 28.38 51.82
N TYR A 438 -6.20 27.28 51.84
CA TYR A 438 -7.48 27.20 52.53
C TYR A 438 -7.43 26.36 53.81
N GLY A 439 -6.44 25.48 53.98
CA GLY A 439 -6.29 24.64 55.17
C GLY A 439 -7.58 23.88 55.51
N GLU A 440 -8.05 24.00 56.75
CA GLU A 440 -9.26 23.32 57.24
C GLU A 440 -10.58 23.78 56.57
N LYS A 441 -10.54 24.94 55.90
CA LYS A 441 -11.69 25.46 55.14
C LYS A 441 -11.91 24.68 53.84
N LEU A 442 -10.86 24.07 53.29
CA LEU A 442 -11.00 23.23 52.11
C LEU A 442 -11.60 21.88 52.50
N LYS A 443 -12.78 21.57 51.99
CA LYS A 443 -13.44 20.30 52.24
C LYS A 443 -13.07 19.32 51.16
N HIS A 444 -13.41 19.62 49.91
CA HIS A 444 -13.23 18.73 48.79
C HIS A 444 -12.79 19.50 47.54
N VAL A 445 -12.05 18.81 46.67
CA VAL A 445 -11.74 19.29 45.32
C VAL A 445 -12.23 18.24 44.34
N PHE A 446 -13.03 18.65 43.37
CA PHE A 446 -13.55 17.77 42.33
C PHE A 446 -13.10 18.25 40.96
N LEU A 447 -12.54 17.34 40.18
CA LEU A 447 -12.47 17.48 38.73
C LEU A 447 -13.84 17.12 38.16
N TYR A 448 -14.46 18.04 37.43
CA TYR A 448 -15.72 17.77 36.72
C TYR A 448 -15.57 18.08 35.23
N GLY A 449 -16.68 18.11 34.49
CA GLY A 449 -16.63 18.54 33.09
C GLY A 449 -15.98 17.54 32.12
N SER A 450 -15.31 18.06 31.11
CA SER A 450 -14.88 17.27 29.94
C SER A 450 -13.76 16.26 30.25
N PHE A 451 -12.82 16.63 31.13
CA PHE A 451 -11.74 15.76 31.58
C PHE A 451 -12.24 14.63 32.48
N ALA A 452 -13.16 14.93 33.41
CA ALA A 452 -13.78 13.92 34.27
C ALA A 452 -14.55 12.86 33.44
N ARG A 453 -15.24 13.29 32.38
CA ARG A 453 -15.97 12.39 31.47
C ARG A 453 -15.10 11.67 30.43
N GLY A 454 -13.80 11.96 30.37
CA GLY A 454 -12.88 11.37 29.38
C GLY A 454 -13.18 11.76 27.93
N VAL A 455 -13.75 12.94 27.72
CA VAL A 455 -14.08 13.52 26.40
C VAL A 455 -13.41 14.88 26.14
N ALA A 456 -12.47 15.28 27.00
CA ALA A 456 -11.68 16.49 26.83
C ALA A 456 -10.88 16.47 25.51
N THR A 457 -10.82 17.61 24.85
CA THR A 457 -10.01 17.89 23.67
C THR A 457 -8.86 18.85 24.01
N GLU A 458 -8.01 19.21 23.05
CA GLU A 458 -6.96 20.22 23.26
C GLU A 458 -7.53 21.59 23.70
N ASP A 459 -8.69 21.97 23.17
CA ASP A 459 -9.35 23.24 23.52
C ASP A 459 -10.24 23.15 24.77
N SER A 460 -10.11 22.09 25.57
CA SER A 460 -10.91 21.90 26.79
C SER A 460 -10.20 22.47 28.01
N ASP A 461 -10.92 23.27 28.79
CA ASP A 461 -10.47 23.72 30.10
C ASP A 461 -10.50 22.56 31.12
N ILE A 462 -9.69 22.68 32.16
CA ILE A 462 -9.72 21.81 33.34
C ILE A 462 -10.71 22.40 34.35
N ASP A 463 -11.89 21.79 34.44
CA ASP A 463 -12.97 22.25 35.32
C ASP A 463 -12.77 21.72 36.76
N ILE A 464 -12.47 22.61 37.71
CA ILE A 464 -12.22 22.29 39.13
C ILE A 464 -13.29 22.92 40.02
N ALA A 465 -14.01 22.10 40.77
CA ALA A 465 -14.90 22.57 41.82
C ALA A 465 -14.17 22.55 43.18
N VAL A 466 -14.18 23.68 43.87
CA VAL A 466 -13.49 23.88 45.16
C VAL A 466 -14.56 24.02 46.25
N VAL A 467 -14.74 22.96 47.04
CA VAL A 467 -15.76 22.89 48.09
C VAL A 467 -15.17 23.42 49.38
N LEU A 468 -15.76 24.49 49.90
CA LEU A 468 -15.36 25.15 51.14
C LEU A 468 -16.36 24.90 52.27
N ASP A 469 -15.90 25.02 53.53
CA ASP A 469 -16.76 24.98 54.72
C ASP A 469 -17.86 26.04 54.67
N GLU A 470 -17.51 27.27 54.29
CA GLU A 470 -18.41 28.40 54.17
C GLU A 470 -18.02 29.26 52.96
N LEU A 471 -19.01 29.62 52.13
CA LEU A 471 -18.81 30.49 50.97
C LEU A 471 -19.61 31.79 51.13
N ILE A 472 -18.92 32.86 51.53
CA ILE A 472 -19.55 34.17 51.79
C ILE A 472 -19.79 34.95 50.49
N ASN A 473 -18.84 34.91 49.55
CA ASN A 473 -18.95 35.62 48.27
C ASN A 473 -18.26 34.86 47.15
N ARG A 474 -19.04 34.19 46.29
CA ARG A 474 -18.54 33.40 45.16
C ARG A 474 -17.66 34.20 44.21
N ALA A 475 -18.02 35.44 43.87
CA ALA A 475 -17.29 36.24 42.89
C ALA A 475 -15.87 36.57 43.38
N ARG A 476 -15.75 37.03 44.63
CA ARG A 476 -14.43 37.27 45.25
C ARG A 476 -13.62 35.99 45.38
N GLU A 477 -14.28 34.87 45.61
CA GLU A 477 -13.61 33.58 45.73
C GLU A 477 -13.09 33.07 44.38
N ILE A 478 -13.81 33.33 43.28
CA ILE A 478 -13.34 33.07 41.92
C ILE A 478 -12.07 33.88 41.64
N ASP A 479 -12.08 35.19 41.92
CA ASP A 479 -10.90 36.05 41.69
C ASP A 479 -9.68 35.54 42.49
N ARG A 480 -9.89 35.18 43.77
CA ARG A 480 -8.84 34.62 44.61
C ARG A 480 -8.30 33.30 44.08
N LEU A 481 -9.17 32.39 43.65
CA LEU A 481 -8.75 31.09 43.12
C LEU A 481 -7.99 31.23 41.81
N GLN A 482 -8.34 32.20 40.97
CA GLN A 482 -7.58 32.53 39.77
C GLN A 482 -6.16 32.97 40.12
N ASP A 483 -5.98 33.89 41.07
CA ASP A 483 -4.66 34.33 41.52
C ASP A 483 -3.82 33.17 42.10
N VAL A 484 -4.47 32.27 42.85
CA VAL A 484 -3.81 31.11 43.48
C VAL A 484 -3.30 30.09 42.45
N LEU A 485 -4.04 29.89 41.37
CA LEU A 485 -3.73 28.87 40.37
C LEU A 485 -2.98 29.41 39.15
N TYR A 486 -2.88 30.73 39.00
CA TYR A 486 -2.24 31.39 37.85
C TYR A 486 -0.82 30.88 37.57
N GLU A 487 0.01 30.69 38.59
CA GLU A 487 1.36 30.13 38.41
C GLU A 487 1.33 28.72 37.81
N LEU A 488 0.35 27.91 38.21
CA LEU A 488 0.19 26.54 37.71
C LEU A 488 -0.33 26.53 36.27
N GLU A 489 -1.22 27.44 35.91
CA GLU A 489 -1.65 27.64 34.51
C GLU A 489 -0.48 28.04 33.62
N LEU A 490 0.36 28.98 34.07
CA LEU A 490 1.56 29.40 33.34
C LEU A 490 2.60 28.28 33.20
N GLU A 491 2.84 27.51 34.26
CA GLU A 491 3.79 26.38 34.24
C GLU A 491 3.31 25.25 33.33
N SER A 492 2.02 24.94 33.35
CA SER A 492 1.44 23.80 32.63
C SER A 492 1.04 24.13 31.20
N GLY A 493 0.70 25.39 30.92
CA GLY A 493 0.07 25.81 29.67
C GLY A 493 -1.40 25.40 29.56
N GLU A 494 -2.02 24.96 30.65
CA GLU A 494 -3.43 24.56 30.73
C GLU A 494 -4.30 25.72 31.24
N VAL A 495 -5.55 25.77 30.78
CA VAL A 495 -6.57 26.68 31.32
C VAL A 495 -7.35 25.95 32.41
N ILE A 496 -7.43 26.53 33.61
CA ILE A 496 -8.10 25.95 34.77
C ILE A 496 -9.33 26.80 35.10
N SER A 497 -10.51 26.23 34.87
CA SER A 497 -11.79 26.86 35.18
C SER A 497 -12.24 26.44 36.59
N VAL A 498 -12.23 27.38 37.52
CA VAL A 498 -12.57 27.12 38.94
C VAL A 498 -14.02 27.49 39.27
N TYR A 499 -14.65 26.68 40.12
CA TYR A 499 -15.98 26.94 40.66
C TYR A 499 -16.02 26.72 42.18
N PRO A 500 -16.00 27.78 43.00
CA PRO A 500 -16.16 27.65 44.44
C PRO A 500 -17.62 27.47 44.83
N LEU A 501 -17.86 26.57 45.80
CA LEU A 501 -19.16 26.26 46.38
C LEU A 501 -19.01 25.82 47.84
N SER A 502 -20.09 25.93 48.64
CA SER A 502 -20.11 25.36 49.99
C SER A 502 -20.52 23.88 49.99
N GLU A 503 -20.27 23.16 51.09
CA GLU A 503 -20.81 21.80 51.29
C GLU A 503 -22.34 21.77 51.19
N GLU A 504 -23.02 22.77 51.77
CA GLU A 504 -24.48 22.89 51.73
C GLU A 504 -25.00 23.03 50.29
N GLU A 505 -24.34 23.86 49.46
CA GLU A 505 -24.70 24.03 48.05
C GLU A 505 -24.49 22.73 47.26
N LEU A 506 -23.41 21.99 47.54
CA LEU A 506 -23.13 20.72 46.87
C LEU A 506 -24.14 19.62 47.25
N GLU A 507 -24.68 19.62 48.46
CA GLU A 507 -25.62 18.59 48.93
C GLU A 507 -27.08 18.91 48.59
N ASN A 508 -27.50 20.17 48.74
CA ASN A 508 -28.91 20.53 48.78
C ASN A 508 -29.43 21.18 47.48
N GLU A 509 -28.55 21.63 46.58
CA GLU A 509 -28.99 22.27 45.33
C GLU A 509 -29.22 21.27 44.18
N SER A 510 -30.28 21.56 43.41
CA SER A 510 -30.74 20.76 42.27
C SER A 510 -30.27 21.31 40.91
N TRP A 511 -29.42 22.34 40.90
CA TRP A 511 -28.95 22.91 39.64
C TRP A 511 -28.07 21.91 38.87
N PRO A 512 -28.20 21.81 37.53
CA PRO A 512 -27.51 20.77 36.74
C PRO A 512 -25.99 20.75 36.91
N LEU A 513 -25.36 21.89 37.19
CA LEU A 513 -23.92 21.97 37.46
C LEU A 513 -23.52 21.11 38.67
N TYR A 514 -24.25 21.19 39.79
CA TYR A 514 -23.93 20.41 41.00
C TYR A 514 -24.07 18.91 40.76
N HIS A 515 -24.99 18.49 39.89
CA HIS A 515 -25.06 17.09 39.45
C HIS A 515 -23.77 16.66 38.74
N HIS A 516 -23.28 17.48 37.81
CA HIS A 516 -22.02 17.20 37.10
C HIS A 516 -20.80 17.21 38.02
N ILE A 517 -20.80 18.05 39.06
CA ILE A 517 -19.74 18.09 40.08
C ILE A 517 -19.79 16.80 40.94
N ARG A 518 -20.98 16.38 41.40
CA ARG A 518 -21.18 15.15 42.18
C ARG A 518 -20.79 13.88 41.42
N GLU A 519 -21.01 13.86 40.10
CA GLU A 519 -20.54 12.78 39.21
C GLU A 519 -19.05 12.91 38.81
N GLY A 520 -18.38 13.97 39.25
CA GLY A 520 -16.98 14.24 38.99
C GLY A 520 -16.03 13.28 39.71
N VAL A 521 -14.73 13.47 39.46
CA VAL A 521 -13.66 12.73 40.12
C VAL A 521 -13.16 13.57 41.28
N LYS A 522 -13.27 13.06 42.51
CA LYS A 522 -12.62 13.67 43.69
C LYS A 522 -11.11 13.47 43.57
N ILE A 523 -10.35 14.56 43.61
CA ILE A 523 -8.89 14.55 43.43
C ILE A 523 -8.14 14.73 44.75
#